data_AF-A0A699YTX0-F1
#
_entry.id   AF-A0A699YTX0-F1
#
_cell.length_a   1.000
_cell.length_b   1.000
_cell.length_c   1.000
_cell.angle_alpha   90.00
_cell.angle_beta   90.00
_cell.angle_gamma   90.00
#
_symmetry.space_group_name_H-M   'P 1'
#
loop_
_entity.id
_entity.type
_entity.pdbx_description
1 polymer ?
#
loop_
_entity_poly.entity_id
_entity_poly.type
_entity_poly.pdbx_seq_one_letter_code
_entity_poly.pdbx_strand_id
1 'polypeptide(L)'
;MQVNGGAGGGRLLSGAEASREVLGQLAAELVRVVRKGEAGGLAAQAAVHALAAVGCLLPEVVGGVASQLVGFVTDVLLPAPQLHLWPTQEGTEAGVAAGDEETSSNPLLLAKAAALRAVARGLTPSVEAGPMPAATVEAVKQLGQVLERLLDVDAEQEVPGCSGEEERGMLRLAAARAVLKLSTRHDSALPPSCYVATALMLQDPVPEPRAVFGAKLRKHVSRLLTMGLVASHAGAPRGGGWLPSKYAAMLALSGVTDAAVDPVELNKASAARGLREFVVAKRIAANAAAQAAALQPEPLAGTRRKGAAGNGGNIQEQPEFMLPHLLYLLALHPDCPDQDAVCGSQQQDSAGEAGAGDEAQALLAPFVAMLQALLEPLLLAAHAGGSGHTQAAALLPTLKRVLQSTKVTCLADEDSTAKMRLMCDLGSAVAAAIVTRENTGSPPPAAPPSQVAVVLPRSLFIMDHLAHAPKGVLGVEAVAGWH
;
A
#
# COMPACT_ATOMS: atom_id res chain seq x y z
N MET A 1 62.42 9.30 -37.51
CA MET A 1 61.56 9.59 -36.33
C MET A 1 60.12 9.70 -36.80
N GLN A 2 59.38 8.58 -36.76
CA GLN A 2 57.94 8.59 -36.97
C GLN A 2 57.29 9.05 -35.66
N VAL A 3 56.62 10.20 -35.69
CA VAL A 3 55.80 10.68 -34.59
C VAL A 3 54.48 9.92 -34.67
N ASN A 4 54.28 8.97 -33.76
CA ASN A 4 53.02 8.30 -33.54
C ASN A 4 52.04 9.32 -32.94
N GLY A 5 51.17 9.88 -33.79
CA GLY A 5 50.00 10.65 -33.38
C GLY A 5 48.96 9.70 -32.80
N GLY A 6 49.08 9.38 -31.52
CA GLY A 6 48.01 8.74 -30.75
C GLY A 6 46.85 9.71 -30.62
N ALA A 7 45.88 9.59 -31.53
CA ALA A 7 44.59 10.24 -31.43
C ALA A 7 43.83 9.65 -30.22
N GLY A 8 44.12 10.17 -29.03
CA GLY A 8 43.25 10.05 -27.87
C GLY A 8 41.99 10.86 -28.13
N GLY A 9 41.04 10.24 -28.83
CA GLY A 9 39.68 10.75 -28.97
C GLY A 9 38.99 10.73 -27.62
N GLY A 10 39.30 11.71 -26.76
CA GLY A 10 38.57 11.97 -25.54
C GLY A 10 37.15 12.35 -25.93
N ARG A 11 36.20 11.42 -25.80
CA ARG A 11 34.77 11.73 -25.85
C ARG A 11 34.52 12.78 -24.78
N LEU A 12 34.21 14.00 -25.20
CA LEU A 12 33.65 15.03 -24.32
C LEU A 12 32.26 14.52 -23.90
N LEU A 13 32.21 13.85 -22.75
CA LEU A 13 30.95 13.47 -22.12
C LEU A 13 30.14 14.73 -21.88
N SER A 14 28.84 14.65 -22.15
CA SER A 14 27.92 15.72 -21.75
C SER A 14 28.01 15.94 -20.23
N GLY A 15 27.71 17.16 -19.75
CA GLY A 15 27.78 17.45 -18.31
C GLY A 15 26.94 16.49 -17.45
N ALA A 16 25.87 15.91 -18.00
CA ALA A 16 25.06 14.90 -17.33
C ALA A 16 25.75 13.53 -17.22
N GLU A 17 26.45 13.10 -18.26
CA GLU A 17 27.21 11.85 -18.27
C GLU A 17 28.42 11.90 -17.34
N ALA A 18 29.16 13.01 -17.34
CA ALA A 18 30.26 13.23 -16.40
C ALA A 18 29.75 13.22 -14.94
N SER A 19 28.62 13.88 -14.65
CA SER A 19 28.01 13.86 -13.31
C SER A 19 27.59 12.45 -12.89
N ARG A 20 27.05 11.66 -13.84
CA ARG A 20 26.66 10.27 -13.60
C ARG A 20 27.86 9.39 -13.29
N GLU A 21 28.97 9.57 -13.99
CA GLU A 21 30.22 8.84 -13.73
C GLU A 21 30.79 9.14 -12.35
N VAL A 22 30.86 10.43 -11.97
CA VAL A 22 31.34 10.86 -10.64
C VAL A 22 30.46 10.28 -9.53
N LEU A 23 29.13 10.32 -9.69
CA LEU A 23 28.21 9.74 -8.71
C LEU A 23 28.28 8.21 -8.67
N GLY A 24 28.61 7.57 -9.79
CA GLY A 24 28.90 6.14 -9.86
C GLY A 24 30.15 5.75 -9.06
N GLN A 25 31.24 6.51 -9.23
CA GLN A 25 32.47 6.31 -8.46
C GLN A 25 32.24 6.55 -6.97
N LEU A 26 31.53 7.63 -6.61
CA LEU A 26 31.14 7.92 -5.23
C LEU A 26 30.32 6.77 -4.64
N ALA A 27 29.31 6.25 -5.35
CA ALA A 27 28.50 5.14 -4.88
C ALA A 27 29.34 3.88 -4.62
N ALA A 28 30.32 3.59 -5.48
CA ALA A 28 31.24 2.47 -5.29
C ALA A 28 32.10 2.63 -4.02
N GLU A 29 32.62 3.84 -3.75
CA GLU A 29 33.38 4.10 -2.51
C GLU A 29 32.50 4.03 -1.27
N LEU A 30 31.31 4.60 -1.30
CA LEU A 30 30.36 4.55 -0.19
C LEU A 30 29.99 3.10 0.15
N VAL A 31 29.82 2.23 -0.84
CA VAL A 31 29.56 0.81 -0.62
C VAL A 31 30.75 0.10 0.01
N ARG A 32 31.99 0.48 -0.32
CA ARG A 32 33.17 -0.05 0.37
C ARG A 32 33.20 0.38 1.83
N VAL A 33 32.80 1.61 2.14
CA VAL A 33 32.65 2.10 3.53
C VAL A 33 31.59 1.28 4.26
N VAL A 34 30.43 1.03 3.63
CA VAL A 34 29.36 0.22 4.21
C VAL A 34 29.83 -1.22 4.46
N ARG A 35 30.53 -1.86 3.51
CA ARG A 35 31.02 -3.24 3.66
C ARG A 35 32.07 -3.42 4.73
N LYS A 36 32.93 -2.41 4.92
CA LYS A 36 33.99 -2.43 5.94
C LYS A 36 33.50 -1.90 7.30
N GLY A 37 32.34 -1.23 7.30
CA GLY A 37 31.81 -0.57 8.47
C GLY A 37 31.25 -1.57 9.47
N GLU A 38 31.56 -1.35 10.74
CA GLU A 38 30.89 -2.03 11.84
C GLU A 38 29.44 -1.56 11.97
N ALA A 39 28.58 -2.42 12.51
CA ALA A 39 27.21 -2.06 12.78
C ALA A 39 27.15 -0.85 13.73
N GLY A 40 26.60 0.25 13.22
CA GLY A 40 26.47 1.48 13.99
C GLY A 40 27.59 2.51 13.86
N GLY A 41 28.64 2.23 13.08
CA GLY A 41 29.65 3.24 12.79
C GLY A 41 29.06 4.44 12.06
N LEU A 42 29.33 5.66 12.55
CA LEU A 42 28.83 6.91 11.95
C LEU A 42 29.14 7.01 10.45
N ALA A 43 30.32 6.55 10.03
CA ALA A 43 30.71 6.53 8.62
C ALA A 43 29.83 5.60 7.77
N ALA A 44 29.46 4.43 8.31
CA ALA A 44 28.58 3.48 7.62
C ALA A 44 27.15 4.04 7.52
N GLN A 45 26.63 4.64 8.59
CA GLN A 45 25.32 5.29 8.58
C GLN A 45 25.27 6.46 7.57
N ALA A 46 26.27 7.33 7.61
CA ALA A 46 26.39 8.43 6.64
C ALA A 46 26.48 7.91 5.20
N ALA A 47 27.21 6.81 4.98
CA ALA A 47 27.31 6.19 3.67
C ALA A 47 25.98 5.60 3.19
N VAL A 48 25.19 4.96 4.07
CA VAL A 48 23.82 4.50 3.76
C VAL A 48 22.91 5.67 3.37
N HIS A 49 22.95 6.77 4.12
CA HIS A 49 22.17 7.97 3.78
C HIS A 49 22.60 8.64 2.48
N ALA A 50 23.91 8.69 2.21
CA ALA A 50 24.45 9.23 0.97
C ALA A 50 24.06 8.35 -0.24
N LEU A 51 24.18 7.03 -0.13
CA LEU A 51 23.70 6.08 -1.15
C LEU A 51 22.20 6.22 -1.39
N ALA A 52 21.42 6.44 -0.33
CA ALA A 52 19.99 6.71 -0.47
C ALA A 52 19.68 7.99 -1.25
N ALA A 53 20.46 9.05 -1.03
CA ALA A 53 20.33 10.30 -1.78
C ALA A 53 20.73 10.10 -3.26
N VAL A 54 21.80 9.36 -3.53
CA VAL A 54 22.21 9.01 -4.90
C VAL A 54 21.11 8.21 -5.60
N GLY A 55 20.55 7.18 -4.97
CA GLY A 55 19.51 6.33 -5.56
C GLY A 55 18.19 7.05 -5.85
N CYS A 56 17.86 8.07 -5.05
CA CYS A 56 16.71 8.94 -5.33
C CYS A 56 16.83 9.68 -6.67
N LEU A 57 18.06 10.04 -7.06
CA LEU A 57 18.35 10.88 -8.22
C LEU A 57 18.78 10.04 -9.44
N LEU A 58 19.57 8.99 -9.20
CA LEU A 58 20.18 8.13 -10.21
C LEU A 58 19.95 6.65 -9.86
N PRO A 59 18.76 6.10 -10.13
CA PRO A 59 18.44 4.71 -9.79
C PRO A 59 19.34 3.70 -10.52
N GLU A 60 19.84 4.03 -11.72
CA GLU A 60 20.80 3.19 -12.46
C GLU A 60 22.11 2.98 -11.69
N VAL A 61 22.61 4.03 -11.01
CA VAL A 61 23.85 3.96 -10.23
C VAL A 61 23.66 3.05 -9.01
N VAL A 62 22.55 3.23 -8.29
CA VAL A 62 22.26 2.38 -7.12
C VAL A 62 21.91 0.95 -7.51
N GLY A 63 21.41 0.70 -8.72
CA GLY A 63 21.12 -0.65 -9.21
C GLY A 63 22.32 -1.61 -9.12
N GLY A 64 23.55 -1.12 -9.37
CA GLY A 64 24.77 -1.93 -9.25
C GLY A 64 25.15 -2.31 -7.81
N VAL A 65 24.58 -1.63 -6.83
CA VAL A 65 24.96 -1.75 -5.41
C VAL A 65 23.78 -2.01 -4.47
N ALA A 66 22.56 -2.13 -5.01
CA ALA A 66 21.32 -2.25 -4.26
C ALA A 66 21.30 -3.46 -3.33
N SER A 67 21.74 -4.63 -3.81
CA SER A 67 21.79 -5.85 -3.00
C SER A 67 22.75 -5.74 -1.81
N GLN A 68 23.86 -5.02 -1.98
CA GLN A 68 24.86 -4.86 -0.91
C GLN A 68 24.39 -3.86 0.13
N LEU A 69 23.66 -2.83 -0.30
CA LEU A 69 23.03 -1.87 0.60
C LEU A 69 21.93 -2.55 1.43
N VAL A 70 21.07 -3.36 0.80
CA VAL A 70 20.05 -4.14 1.50
C VAL A 70 20.69 -5.14 2.45
N GLY A 71 21.64 -5.96 1.98
CA GLY A 71 22.33 -6.96 2.80
C GLY A 71 23.06 -6.35 4.01
N PHE A 72 23.67 -5.17 3.88
CA PHE A 72 24.23 -4.49 5.05
C PHE A 72 23.16 -4.16 6.10
N VAL A 73 22.03 -3.59 5.69
CA VAL A 73 20.98 -3.24 6.65
C VAL A 73 20.35 -4.48 7.25
N THR A 74 20.07 -5.50 6.44
CA THR A 74 19.35 -6.70 6.89
C THR A 74 20.21 -7.68 7.66
N ASP A 75 21.47 -7.85 7.26
CA ASP A 75 22.34 -8.93 7.74
C ASP A 75 23.41 -8.42 8.72
N VAL A 76 23.66 -7.11 8.76
CA VAL A 76 24.68 -6.50 9.64
C VAL A 76 24.04 -5.56 10.66
N LEU A 77 23.27 -4.55 10.22
CA LEU A 77 22.77 -3.51 11.12
C LEU A 77 21.58 -3.96 11.96
N LEU A 78 20.54 -4.54 11.36
CA LEU A 78 19.36 -5.03 12.08
C LEU A 78 19.68 -6.09 13.15
N PRO A 79 20.55 -7.09 12.91
CA PRO A 79 20.91 -8.08 13.93
C PRO A 79 21.94 -7.57 14.95
N ALA A 80 22.48 -6.36 14.79
CA ALA A 80 23.48 -5.85 15.73
C ALA A 80 22.89 -5.60 17.12
N PRO A 81 23.52 -6.11 18.20
CA PRO A 81 23.02 -5.99 19.57
C PRO A 81 23.32 -4.63 20.20
N GLN A 82 24.35 -3.93 19.72
CA GLN A 82 24.79 -2.63 20.21
C GLN A 82 25.42 -1.82 19.08
N LEU A 83 25.38 -0.49 19.18
CA LEU A 83 26.20 0.36 18.32
C LEU A 83 27.63 0.36 18.86
N HIS A 84 28.61 0.13 17.99
CA HIS A 84 29.98 0.53 18.28
C HIS A 84 30.09 2.05 18.11
N LEU A 85 29.54 2.79 19.07
CA LEU A 85 29.83 4.22 19.20
C LEU A 85 31.29 4.34 19.62
N TRP A 86 32.14 4.78 18.71
CA TRP A 86 33.43 5.35 19.09
C TRP A 86 33.14 6.46 20.12
N PRO A 87 33.92 6.61 21.21
CA PRO A 87 33.69 7.68 22.17
C PRO A 87 33.83 9.02 21.43
N THR A 88 32.70 9.63 21.07
CA THR A 88 32.64 10.99 20.56
C THR A 88 32.89 11.90 21.75
N GLN A 89 34.00 12.64 21.68
CA GLN A 89 34.25 13.77 22.57
C GLN A 89 33.01 14.66 22.60
N GLU A 90 32.60 15.01 23.82
CA GLU A 90 31.53 15.94 24.11
C GLU A 90 31.72 17.23 23.30
N GLY A 91 30.66 17.65 22.59
CA GLY A 91 30.58 19.00 22.02
C GLY A 91 30.55 19.04 20.50
N THR A 92 29.40 18.76 19.89
CA THR A 92 28.89 19.59 18.80
C THR A 92 27.40 19.35 18.59
N GLU A 93 26.58 20.24 19.12
CA GLU A 93 25.19 20.41 18.70
C GLU A 93 25.20 20.94 17.26
N ALA A 94 25.02 20.05 16.29
CA ALA A 94 24.79 20.42 14.89
C ALA A 94 23.34 20.08 14.54
N GLY A 95 22.52 21.13 14.40
CA GLY A 95 21.10 21.05 14.11
C GLY A 95 20.79 20.24 12.84
N VAL A 96 20.01 19.19 13.01
CA VAL A 96 19.33 18.47 11.93
C VAL A 96 17.94 19.08 11.79
N ALA A 97 17.61 19.49 10.57
CA ALA A 97 16.36 20.19 10.25
C ALA A 97 15.12 19.42 10.72
N ALA A 98 14.30 20.11 11.51
CA ALA A 98 13.08 19.66 12.16
C ALA A 98 12.08 18.99 11.19
N GLY A 99 11.59 17.83 11.57
CA GLY A 99 10.45 17.17 10.93
C GLY A 99 10.04 15.89 11.68
N ASP A 100 9.13 16.03 12.64
CA ASP A 100 8.49 14.99 13.46
C ASP A 100 9.49 14.00 14.10
N GLU A 101 10.07 14.39 15.25
CA GLU A 101 11.02 13.59 16.02
C GLU A 101 10.36 12.33 16.61
N GLU A 102 11.00 11.19 16.37
CA GLU A 102 10.74 9.91 17.03
C GLU A 102 11.31 10.02 18.45
N THR A 103 10.45 9.91 19.46
CA THR A 103 10.72 10.12 20.91
C THR A 103 11.61 9.07 21.57
N SER A 104 12.21 8.15 20.81
CA SER A 104 13.06 7.11 21.39
C SER A 104 14.43 7.67 21.79
N SER A 105 14.81 7.42 23.05
CA SER A 105 16.15 7.73 23.58
C SER A 105 17.21 6.68 23.16
N ASN A 106 16.81 5.59 22.49
CA ASN A 106 17.71 4.50 22.12
C ASN A 106 18.40 4.79 20.77
N PRO A 107 19.71 5.11 20.76
CA PRO A 107 20.41 5.48 19.53
C PRO A 107 20.51 4.32 18.53
N LEU A 108 20.55 3.07 19.00
CA LEU A 108 20.60 1.90 18.12
C LEU A 108 19.29 1.74 17.35
N LEU A 109 18.16 1.91 18.03
CA LEU A 109 16.85 1.86 17.41
C LEU A 109 16.70 2.97 16.36
N LEU A 110 17.09 4.20 16.70
CA LEU A 110 17.08 5.33 15.77
C LEU A 110 17.95 5.05 14.53
N ALA A 111 19.12 4.45 14.71
CA ALA A 111 19.99 4.05 13.60
C ALA A 111 19.34 2.98 12.71
N LYS A 112 18.72 1.94 13.29
CA LYS A 112 18.00 0.90 12.55
C LYS A 112 16.83 1.48 11.77
N ALA A 113 16.00 2.30 12.42
CA ALA A 113 14.86 2.98 11.81
C ALA A 113 15.30 3.95 10.69
N ALA A 114 16.38 4.71 10.91
CA ALA A 114 16.94 5.61 9.90
C ALA A 114 17.48 4.84 8.69
N ALA A 115 18.17 3.72 8.90
CA ALA A 115 18.71 2.90 7.82
C ALA A 115 17.61 2.25 6.98
N LEU A 116 16.56 1.68 7.60
CA LEU A 116 15.41 1.14 6.86
C LEU A 116 14.77 2.19 5.95
N ARG A 117 14.52 3.40 6.50
CA ARG A 117 13.98 4.52 5.75
C ARG A 117 14.91 4.98 4.64
N ALA A 118 16.22 5.03 4.90
CA ALA A 118 17.23 5.42 3.93
C ALA A 118 17.29 4.43 2.77
N VAL A 119 17.36 3.13 3.03
CA VAL A 119 17.40 2.11 1.97
C VAL A 119 16.13 2.14 1.12
N ALA A 120 14.94 2.16 1.75
CA ALA A 120 13.69 2.28 1.02
C ALA A 120 13.62 3.56 0.16
N ARG A 121 14.16 4.66 0.68
CA ARG A 121 14.31 5.92 -0.07
C ARG A 121 15.26 5.76 -1.25
N GLY A 122 16.43 5.15 -1.06
CA GLY A 122 17.43 4.91 -2.10
C GLY A 122 16.96 4.02 -3.24
N LEU A 123 16.17 3.00 -2.91
CA LEU A 123 15.59 2.09 -3.90
C LEU A 123 14.41 2.72 -4.65
N THR A 124 13.88 3.86 -4.19
CA THR A 124 12.67 4.49 -4.72
C THR A 124 12.95 5.90 -5.28
N PRO A 125 13.17 6.04 -6.60
CA PRO A 125 13.50 7.32 -7.22
C PRO A 125 12.41 8.38 -6.99
N SER A 126 12.84 9.64 -6.89
CA SER A 126 11.94 10.78 -6.65
C SER A 126 11.25 11.27 -7.92
N VAL A 127 11.87 11.07 -9.08
CA VAL A 127 11.37 11.47 -10.39
C VAL A 127 10.68 10.28 -11.07
N GLU A 128 9.87 10.51 -12.10
CA GLU A 128 9.56 9.49 -13.11
C GLU A 128 10.85 9.09 -13.83
N ALA A 129 11.63 8.26 -13.15
CA ALA A 129 12.71 7.51 -13.77
C ALA A 129 12.09 6.47 -14.70
N GLY A 130 12.84 6.11 -15.74
CA GLY A 130 12.47 5.03 -16.65
C GLY A 130 12.36 3.66 -15.97
N PRO A 131 12.41 2.55 -16.73
CA PRO A 131 12.28 1.21 -16.15
C PRO A 131 13.30 0.99 -15.03
N MET A 132 12.83 0.42 -13.92
CA MET A 132 13.68 0.16 -12.76
C MET A 132 14.71 -0.94 -13.08
N PRO A 133 15.98 -0.78 -12.66
CA PRO A 133 16.97 -1.84 -12.82
C PRO A 133 16.52 -3.14 -12.14
N ALA A 134 16.68 -4.28 -12.81
CA ALA A 134 16.26 -5.58 -12.29
C ALA A 134 16.91 -5.92 -10.93
N ALA A 135 18.18 -5.54 -10.74
CA ALA A 135 18.89 -5.68 -9.47
C ALA A 135 18.24 -4.89 -8.32
N THR A 136 17.70 -3.70 -8.61
CA THR A 136 16.94 -2.91 -7.64
C THR A 136 15.64 -3.61 -7.28
N VAL A 137 14.91 -4.15 -8.26
CA VAL A 137 13.65 -4.87 -8.03
C VAL A 137 13.89 -6.10 -7.15
N GLU A 138 14.96 -6.85 -7.40
CA GLU A 138 15.31 -8.02 -6.58
C GLU A 138 15.71 -7.64 -5.16
N ALA A 139 16.49 -6.56 -5.00
CA ALA A 139 16.82 -6.00 -3.69
C ALA A 139 15.56 -5.55 -2.91
N VAL A 140 14.55 -5.02 -3.61
CA VAL A 140 13.26 -4.67 -2.99
C VAL A 140 12.50 -5.90 -2.50
N LYS A 141 12.49 -7.01 -3.26
CA LYS A 141 11.86 -8.27 -2.80
C LYS A 141 12.53 -8.79 -1.52
N GLN A 142 13.87 -8.81 -1.50
CA GLN A 142 14.65 -9.23 -0.33
C GLN A 142 14.33 -8.36 0.89
N LEU A 143 14.32 -7.03 0.70
CA LEU A 143 13.96 -6.11 1.77
C LEU A 143 12.50 -6.32 2.21
N GLY A 144 11.57 -6.56 1.27
CA GLY A 144 10.16 -6.84 1.56
C GLY A 144 9.96 -7.98 2.55
N GLN A 145 10.66 -9.11 2.36
CA GLN A 145 10.60 -10.26 3.27
C GLN A 145 11.10 -9.94 4.68
N VAL A 146 12.05 -9.01 4.82
CA VAL A 146 12.53 -8.54 6.13
C VAL A 146 11.52 -7.58 6.75
N LEU A 147 10.97 -6.66 5.96
CA LEU A 147 9.96 -5.70 6.42
C LEU A 147 8.69 -6.40 6.89
N GLU A 148 8.24 -7.45 6.19
CA GLU A 148 7.12 -8.30 6.60
C GLU A 148 7.31 -8.87 8.00
N ARG A 149 8.46 -9.51 8.24
CA ARG A 149 8.80 -10.07 9.55
C ARG A 149 8.91 -9.01 10.64
N LEU A 150 9.43 -7.83 10.30
CA LEU A 150 9.50 -6.71 11.25
C LEU A 150 8.13 -6.15 11.60
N LEU A 151 7.13 -6.26 10.72
CA LEU A 151 5.77 -5.74 10.92
C LEU A 151 4.87 -6.69 11.72
N ASP A 152 5.22 -7.97 11.79
CA ASP A 152 4.48 -8.98 12.52
C ASP A 152 4.59 -8.73 14.04
N VAL A 153 3.45 -8.55 14.70
CA VAL A 153 3.37 -8.29 16.14
C VAL A 153 3.54 -9.59 16.93
N ASP A 154 3.12 -10.72 16.36
CA ASP A 154 3.11 -12.03 17.01
C ASP A 154 4.38 -12.83 16.72
N ALA A 155 5.21 -12.38 15.77
CA ALA A 155 6.49 -13.00 15.51
C ALA A 155 7.38 -12.97 16.77
N GLU A 156 7.83 -14.15 17.21
CA GLU A 156 8.82 -14.32 18.30
C GLU A 156 10.22 -13.75 17.95
N GLN A 157 10.34 -12.97 16.88
CA GLN A 157 11.60 -12.45 16.41
C GLN A 157 12.07 -11.29 17.31
N GLU A 158 12.90 -11.62 18.30
CA GLU A 158 13.64 -10.63 19.05
C GLU A 158 14.60 -9.88 18.11
N VAL A 159 14.31 -8.60 17.84
CA VAL A 159 15.27 -7.71 17.20
C VAL A 159 16.24 -7.22 18.29
N PRO A 160 17.53 -7.55 18.20
CA PRO A 160 18.50 -7.18 19.24
C PRO A 160 18.48 -5.67 19.51
N GLY A 161 18.57 -5.26 20.78
CA GLY A 161 18.55 -3.85 21.15
C GLY A 161 17.17 -3.18 21.16
N CYS A 162 16.09 -3.95 21.00
CA CYS A 162 14.71 -3.54 21.30
C CYS A 162 14.25 -4.27 22.58
N SER A 163 14.26 -3.56 23.70
CA SER A 163 14.04 -4.09 25.05
C SER A 163 12.57 -4.12 25.48
N GLY A 164 11.68 -3.44 24.75
CA GLY A 164 10.26 -3.36 25.08
C GLY A 164 9.36 -3.09 23.89
N GLU A 165 8.05 -3.14 24.13
CA GLU A 165 7.02 -3.05 23.09
C GLU A 165 6.97 -1.67 22.41
N GLU A 166 7.24 -0.60 23.14
CA GLU A 166 7.34 0.76 22.58
C GLU A 166 8.44 0.85 21.51
N GLU A 167 9.62 0.31 21.80
CA GLU A 167 10.76 0.29 20.87
C GLU A 167 10.47 -0.58 19.64
N ARG A 168 9.83 -1.74 19.85
CA ARG A 168 9.38 -2.62 18.76
C ARG A 168 8.33 -1.94 17.89
N GLY A 169 7.37 -1.24 18.48
CA GLY A 169 6.37 -0.45 17.76
C GLY A 169 6.98 0.66 16.91
N MET A 170 8.04 1.32 17.38
CA MET A 170 8.77 2.32 16.59
C MET A 170 9.54 1.68 15.43
N LEU A 171 10.09 0.48 15.61
CA LEU A 171 10.71 -0.28 14.52
C LEU A 171 9.67 -0.73 13.48
N ARG A 172 8.51 -1.23 13.92
CA ARG A 172 7.36 -1.54 13.07
C ARG A 172 6.92 -0.32 12.25
N LEU A 173 6.81 0.84 12.89
CA LEU A 173 6.53 2.11 12.20
C LEU A 173 7.58 2.43 11.13
N ALA A 174 8.87 2.24 11.42
CA ALA A 174 9.93 2.47 10.45
C ALA A 174 9.83 1.51 9.25
N ALA A 175 9.53 0.24 9.51
CA ALA A 175 9.30 -0.77 8.49
C ALA A 175 8.06 -0.42 7.63
N ALA A 176 6.96 -0.04 8.25
CA ALA A 176 5.73 0.37 7.55
C ALA A 176 5.97 1.58 6.65
N ARG A 177 6.72 2.58 7.14
CA ARG A 177 7.12 3.75 6.35
C ARG A 177 8.02 3.37 5.17
N ALA A 178 8.89 2.37 5.34
CA ALA A 178 9.68 1.82 4.26
C ALA A 178 8.79 1.15 3.20
N VAL A 179 7.80 0.34 3.60
CA VAL A 179 6.82 -0.27 2.68
C VAL A 179 6.04 0.81 1.91
N LEU A 180 5.48 1.82 2.59
CA LEU A 180 4.79 2.94 1.95
C LEU A 180 5.70 3.73 0.99
N LYS A 181 7.01 3.79 1.25
CA LYS A 181 7.94 4.43 0.33
C LYS A 181 8.17 3.54 -0.91
N LEU A 182 8.45 2.26 -0.71
CA LEU A 182 8.70 1.29 -1.78
C LEU A 182 7.49 1.14 -2.71
N SER A 183 6.27 1.10 -2.14
CA SER A 183 5.04 0.92 -2.91
C SER A 183 4.82 1.98 -4.00
N THR A 184 5.40 3.17 -3.85
CA THR A 184 5.28 4.23 -4.87
C THR A 184 5.86 3.84 -6.23
N ARG A 185 6.79 2.89 -6.29
CA ARG A 185 7.44 2.41 -7.52
C ARG A 185 7.50 0.90 -7.65
N HIS A 186 7.35 0.17 -6.55
CA HIS A 186 7.63 -1.26 -6.45
C HIS A 186 6.49 -2.05 -5.83
N ASP A 187 5.25 -1.57 -5.91
CA ASP A 187 4.09 -2.25 -5.31
C ASP A 187 3.96 -3.71 -5.78
N SER A 188 4.29 -4.00 -7.04
CA SER A 188 4.27 -5.35 -7.61
C SER A 188 5.44 -6.24 -7.18
N ALA A 189 6.53 -5.67 -6.67
CA ALA A 189 7.69 -6.40 -6.18
C ALA A 189 7.58 -6.70 -4.67
N LEU A 190 6.70 -6.01 -3.95
CA LEU A 190 6.45 -6.26 -2.54
C LEU A 190 5.59 -7.53 -2.37
N PRO A 191 5.89 -8.39 -1.38
CA PRO A 191 5.00 -9.49 -1.00
C PRO A 191 3.57 -8.98 -0.71
N PRO A 192 2.51 -9.69 -1.13
CA PRO A 192 1.14 -9.34 -0.79
C PRO A 192 0.87 -9.28 0.71
N SER A 193 1.56 -10.11 1.49
CA SER A 193 1.54 -10.09 2.95
C SER A 193 2.08 -8.79 3.56
N CYS A 194 3.07 -8.13 2.94
CA CYS A 194 3.51 -6.80 3.37
C CYS A 194 2.36 -5.78 3.33
N TYR A 195 1.45 -5.89 2.36
CA TYR A 195 0.29 -5.01 2.28
C TYR A 195 -0.64 -5.20 3.49
N VAL A 196 -0.90 -6.45 3.88
CA VAL A 196 -1.71 -6.79 5.06
C VAL A 196 -1.01 -6.32 6.35
N ALA A 197 0.23 -6.74 6.57
CA ALA A 197 1.01 -6.40 7.76
C ALA A 197 1.18 -4.87 7.93
N THR A 198 1.38 -4.14 6.82
CA THR A 198 1.44 -2.67 6.85
C THR A 198 0.09 -2.05 7.22
N ALA A 199 -1.04 -2.66 6.81
CA ALA A 199 -2.35 -2.16 7.14
C ALA A 199 -2.66 -2.31 8.65
N LEU A 200 -2.23 -3.42 9.26
CA LEU A 200 -2.41 -3.72 10.68
C LEU A 200 -1.67 -2.75 11.62
N MET A 201 -0.76 -1.92 11.10
CA MET A 201 -0.20 -0.79 11.87
C MET A 201 -1.27 0.20 12.36
N LEU A 202 -2.45 0.26 11.73
CA LEU A 202 -3.59 1.05 12.24
C LEU A 202 -4.23 0.45 13.49
N GLN A 203 -3.82 -0.74 13.90
CA GLN A 203 -4.22 -1.44 15.10
C GLN A 203 -3.01 -1.86 15.95
N ASP A 204 -1.83 -1.29 15.69
CA ASP A 204 -0.59 -1.59 16.44
C ASP A 204 -0.84 -1.45 17.95
N PRO A 205 -0.37 -2.38 18.80
CA PRO A 205 -0.62 -2.32 20.25
C PRO A 205 -0.14 -1.02 20.90
N VAL A 206 0.88 -0.36 20.33
CA VAL A 206 1.42 0.91 20.81
C VAL A 206 0.68 2.09 20.17
N PRO A 207 0.07 3.00 20.96
CA PRO A 207 -0.74 4.10 20.41
C PRO A 207 0.03 5.09 19.53
N GLU A 208 1.29 5.39 19.86
CA GLU A 208 2.09 6.39 19.13
C GLU A 208 2.44 5.93 17.69
N PRO A 209 3.04 4.74 17.48
CA PRO A 209 3.21 4.16 16.15
C PRO A 209 1.94 4.15 15.31
N ARG A 210 0.80 3.79 15.91
CA ARG A 210 -0.52 3.78 15.26
C ARG A 210 -0.92 5.16 14.75
N ALA A 211 -0.85 6.17 15.61
CA ALA A 211 -1.22 7.55 15.27
C ALA A 211 -0.30 8.13 14.19
N VAL A 212 1.01 7.94 14.33
CA VAL A 212 2.01 8.43 13.36
C VAL A 212 1.83 7.73 12.02
N PHE A 213 1.64 6.40 12.03
CA PHE A 213 1.39 5.63 10.81
C PHE A 213 0.15 6.13 10.09
N GLY A 214 -0.99 6.29 10.79
CA GLY A 214 -2.23 6.81 10.20
C GLY A 214 -2.03 8.18 9.52
N ALA A 215 -1.25 9.08 10.12
CA ALA A 215 -0.91 10.36 9.51
C ALA A 215 -0.02 10.21 8.26
N LYS A 216 0.98 9.33 8.28
CA LYS A 216 1.85 9.07 7.10
C LYS A 216 1.08 8.35 5.98
N LEU A 217 0.18 7.43 6.30
CA LEU A 217 -0.68 6.74 5.34
C LEU A 217 -1.58 7.73 4.59
N ARG A 218 -2.26 8.64 5.30
CA ARG A 218 -3.07 9.70 4.64
C ARG A 218 -2.23 10.56 3.70
N LYS A 219 -1.04 11.00 4.14
CA LYS A 219 -0.10 11.74 3.28
C LYS A 219 0.33 10.93 2.06
N HIS A 220 0.55 9.62 2.22
CA HIS A 220 0.91 8.71 1.14
C HIS A 220 -0.22 8.53 0.13
N VAL A 221 -1.46 8.31 0.59
CA VAL A 221 -2.65 8.21 -0.26
C VAL A 221 -2.85 9.47 -1.09
N SER A 222 -2.77 10.65 -0.46
CA SER A 222 -2.86 11.93 -1.18
C SER A 222 -1.74 12.09 -2.22
N ARG A 223 -0.51 11.68 -1.89
CA ARG A 223 0.61 11.70 -2.84
C ARG A 223 0.35 10.78 -4.03
N LEU A 224 -0.08 9.55 -3.80
CA LEU A 224 -0.38 8.61 -4.89
C LEU A 224 -1.49 9.13 -5.79
N LEU A 225 -2.53 9.73 -5.20
CA LEU A 225 -3.60 10.36 -5.96
C LEU A 225 -3.05 11.48 -6.85
N THR A 226 -2.27 12.41 -6.30
CA THR A 226 -1.64 13.49 -7.07
C THR A 226 -0.73 12.97 -8.18
N MET A 227 0.10 11.96 -7.89
CA MET A 227 0.96 11.33 -8.90
C MET A 227 0.14 10.73 -10.04
N GLY A 228 -0.95 10.02 -9.73
CA GLY A 228 -1.86 9.47 -10.73
C GLY A 228 -2.54 10.55 -11.58
N LEU A 229 -2.92 11.69 -10.98
CA LEU A 229 -3.50 12.81 -11.70
C LEU A 229 -2.49 13.44 -12.67
N VAL A 230 -1.26 13.69 -12.23
CA VAL A 230 -0.19 14.26 -13.08
C VAL A 230 0.13 13.34 -14.25
N ALA A 231 0.30 12.03 -13.99
CA ALA A 231 0.57 11.04 -15.04
C ALA A 231 -0.57 10.98 -16.08
N SER A 232 -1.83 11.11 -15.65
CA SER A 232 -2.98 11.15 -16.55
C SER A 232 -2.98 12.37 -17.47
N HIS A 233 -2.49 13.54 -17.02
CA HIS A 233 -2.38 14.74 -17.86
C HIS A 233 -1.23 14.62 -18.87
N ALA A 234 -0.15 13.92 -18.51
CA ALA A 234 1.01 13.69 -19.37
C ALA A 234 0.77 12.62 -20.46
N GLY A 235 -0.42 12.01 -20.52
CA GLY A 235 -0.74 10.95 -21.48
C GLY A 235 -0.02 9.62 -21.22
N ALA A 236 0.56 9.45 -20.02
CA ALA A 236 1.21 8.21 -19.63
C ALA A 236 0.18 7.07 -19.49
N PRO A 237 0.54 5.81 -19.83
CA PRO A 237 -0.36 4.67 -19.69
C PRO A 237 -0.86 4.56 -18.23
N ARG A 238 -2.17 4.31 -18.10
CA ARG A 238 -2.97 4.38 -16.85
C ARG A 238 -2.64 3.31 -15.78
N GLY A 239 -1.43 2.75 -15.78
CA GLY A 239 -1.04 1.54 -15.02
C GLY A 239 -1.12 1.62 -13.49
N GLY A 240 -1.33 2.81 -12.90
CA GLY A 240 -1.33 3.02 -11.44
C GLY A 240 -2.59 3.66 -10.86
N GLY A 241 -3.66 3.82 -11.63
CA GLY A 241 -4.86 4.57 -11.20
C GLY A 241 -5.59 3.97 -9.97
N TRP A 242 -5.40 2.67 -9.73
CA TRP A 242 -6.00 1.91 -8.64
C TRP A 242 -5.17 1.92 -7.35
N LEU A 243 -3.87 2.22 -7.43
CA LEU A 243 -2.95 2.18 -6.29
C LEU A 243 -3.38 3.09 -5.13
N PRO A 244 -3.85 4.33 -5.36
CA PRO A 244 -4.38 5.16 -4.28
C PRO A 244 -5.56 4.48 -3.55
N SER A 245 -6.43 3.76 -4.27
CA SER A 245 -7.58 3.05 -3.70
C SER A 245 -7.14 1.86 -2.84
N LYS A 246 -6.09 1.13 -3.25
CA LYS A 246 -5.48 0.06 -2.44
C LYS A 246 -5.03 0.55 -1.07
N TYR A 247 -4.29 1.66 -1.01
CA TYR A 247 -3.78 2.19 0.26
C TYR A 247 -4.85 2.99 1.04
N ALA A 248 -5.81 3.62 0.36
CA ALA A 248 -6.93 4.29 1.04
C ALA A 248 -7.82 3.30 1.80
N ALA A 249 -7.99 2.08 1.27
CA ALA A 249 -8.78 1.03 1.93
C ALA A 249 -8.27 0.67 3.34
N MET A 250 -6.95 0.79 3.59
CA MET A 250 -6.37 0.55 4.92
C MET A 250 -7.01 1.44 5.99
N LEU A 251 -7.35 2.70 5.68
CA LEU A 251 -7.91 3.64 6.66
C LEU A 251 -9.21 3.15 7.30
N ALA A 252 -9.93 2.23 6.66
CA ALA A 252 -11.13 1.62 7.22
C ALA A 252 -10.84 0.70 8.40
N LEU A 253 -9.60 0.20 8.53
CA LEU A 253 -9.17 -0.65 9.65
C LEU A 253 -9.13 0.07 11.00
N SER A 254 -9.24 1.40 11.05
CA SER A 254 -9.41 2.12 12.33
C SER A 254 -10.84 2.00 12.89
N GLY A 255 -11.81 1.58 12.07
CA GLY A 255 -13.24 1.57 12.45
C GLY A 255 -13.84 2.97 12.65
N VAL A 256 -15.17 3.05 12.74
CA VAL A 256 -15.91 4.31 12.96
C VAL A 256 -16.91 4.23 14.11
N THR A 257 -17.14 3.04 14.67
CA THR A 257 -18.09 2.82 15.78
C THR A 257 -17.35 2.53 17.09
N ASP A 258 -18.10 2.44 18.18
CA ASP A 258 -17.60 2.06 19.52
C ASP A 258 -17.08 0.61 19.60
N ALA A 259 -17.30 -0.21 18.57
CA ALA A 259 -16.61 -1.49 18.42
C ALA A 259 -15.10 -1.29 18.56
N ALA A 260 -14.47 -2.09 19.43
CA ALA A 260 -13.10 -1.92 19.91
C ALA A 260 -12.02 -2.19 18.84
N VAL A 261 -11.98 -1.36 17.79
CA VAL A 261 -11.02 -1.46 16.69
C VAL A 261 -9.80 -0.57 16.96
N ASP A 262 -9.97 0.76 17.00
CA ASP A 262 -8.96 1.68 17.52
C ASP A 262 -9.46 2.29 18.83
N PRO A 263 -8.87 2.04 20.02
CA PRO A 263 -9.26 2.72 21.26
C PRO A 263 -9.12 4.24 21.25
N VAL A 264 -8.43 4.85 20.26
CA VAL A 264 -8.20 6.29 20.20
C VAL A 264 -9.17 6.97 19.22
N GLU A 265 -10.18 7.66 19.76
CA GLU A 265 -11.20 8.37 18.97
C GLU A 265 -10.64 9.38 17.96
N LEU A 266 -9.55 10.07 18.32
CA LEU A 266 -8.90 11.02 17.40
C LEU A 266 -8.36 10.33 16.14
N ASN A 267 -7.88 9.10 16.26
CA ASN A 267 -7.39 8.31 15.14
C ASN A 267 -8.55 7.89 14.24
N LYS A 268 -9.65 7.35 14.81
CA LYS A 268 -10.89 7.02 14.08
C LYS A 268 -11.40 8.22 13.29
N ALA A 269 -11.55 9.37 13.96
CA ALA A 269 -12.03 10.60 13.34
C ALA A 269 -11.12 11.07 12.20
N SER A 270 -9.80 10.98 12.39
CA SER A 270 -8.81 11.35 11.37
C SER A 270 -8.82 10.40 10.17
N ALA A 271 -8.98 9.10 10.39
CA ALA A 271 -9.10 8.09 9.34
C ALA A 271 -10.39 8.26 8.54
N ALA A 272 -11.52 8.42 9.21
CA ALA A 272 -12.82 8.68 8.59
C ALA A 272 -12.83 9.98 7.78
N ARG A 273 -12.18 11.04 8.29
CA ARG A 273 -11.98 12.28 7.54
C ARG A 273 -11.14 12.05 6.28
N GLY A 274 -10.02 11.33 6.39
CA GLY A 274 -9.16 11.00 5.26
C GLY A 274 -9.87 10.19 4.17
N LEU A 275 -10.71 9.23 4.57
CA LEU A 275 -11.56 8.45 3.64
C LEU A 275 -12.54 9.35 2.89
N ARG A 276 -13.26 10.23 3.60
CA ARG A 276 -14.19 11.18 2.96
C ARG A 276 -13.48 12.12 1.99
N GLU A 277 -12.35 12.70 2.40
CA GLU A 277 -11.54 13.57 1.54
C GLU A 277 -11.06 12.83 0.28
N PHE A 278 -10.61 11.58 0.43
CA PHE A 278 -10.20 10.74 -0.69
C PHE A 278 -11.34 10.45 -1.66
N VAL A 279 -12.50 10.00 -1.16
CA VAL A 279 -13.67 9.68 -2.00
C VAL A 279 -14.11 10.89 -2.81
N VAL A 280 -14.20 12.07 -2.17
CA VAL A 280 -14.55 13.32 -2.85
C VAL A 280 -13.52 13.68 -3.90
N ALA A 281 -12.23 13.67 -3.57
CA ALA A 281 -11.17 14.01 -4.51
C ALA A 281 -11.13 13.05 -5.72
N LYS A 282 -11.33 11.75 -5.48
CA LYS A 282 -11.36 10.73 -6.54
C LYS A 282 -12.57 10.90 -7.46
N ARG A 283 -13.76 11.23 -6.92
CA ARG A 283 -14.96 11.55 -7.72
C ARG A 283 -14.78 12.79 -8.57
N ILE A 284 -14.21 13.86 -8.00
CA ILE A 284 -13.91 15.09 -8.76
C ILE A 284 -12.98 14.76 -9.93
N ALA A 285 -11.90 14.01 -9.67
CA ALA A 285 -10.97 13.58 -10.70
C ALA A 285 -11.62 12.73 -11.80
N ALA A 286 -12.44 11.74 -11.42
CA ALA A 286 -13.13 10.87 -12.36
C ALA A 286 -14.13 11.65 -13.22
N ASN A 287 -14.88 12.57 -12.63
CA ASN A 287 -15.83 13.44 -13.35
C ASN A 287 -15.10 14.39 -14.30
N ALA A 288 -13.99 14.99 -13.88
CA ALA A 288 -13.16 15.84 -14.74
C ALA A 288 -12.59 15.05 -15.92
N ALA A 289 -12.12 13.83 -15.69
CA ALA A 289 -11.62 12.94 -16.74
C ALA A 289 -12.73 12.53 -17.72
N ALA A 290 -13.94 12.24 -17.24
CA ALA A 290 -15.09 11.93 -18.07
C ALA A 290 -15.53 13.13 -18.94
N GLN A 291 -15.58 14.33 -18.36
CA GLN A 291 -15.87 15.57 -19.11
C GLN A 291 -14.80 15.86 -20.17
N ALA A 292 -13.52 15.73 -19.83
CA ALA A 292 -12.42 15.91 -20.77
C ALA A 292 -12.49 14.89 -21.93
N ALA A 293 -12.88 13.65 -21.66
CA ALA A 293 -13.08 12.62 -22.69
C ALA A 293 -14.27 12.94 -23.60
N ALA A 294 -15.37 13.45 -23.06
CA ALA A 294 -16.56 13.84 -23.84
C ALA A 294 -16.32 15.03 -24.78
N LEU A 295 -15.34 15.89 -24.46
CA LEU A 295 -14.94 17.03 -25.29
C LEU A 295 -13.94 16.66 -26.40
N GLN A 296 -13.43 15.42 -26.43
CA GLN A 296 -12.54 15.01 -27.53
C GLN A 296 -13.36 14.69 -28.78
N PRO A 297 -12.96 15.21 -29.96
CA PRO A 297 -13.65 14.88 -31.21
C PRO A 297 -13.57 13.38 -31.47
N GLU A 298 -14.70 12.78 -31.86
CA GLU A 298 -14.81 11.39 -32.31
C GLU A 298 -13.65 11.04 -33.26
N PRO A 299 -12.85 10.00 -32.98
CA PRO A 299 -11.82 9.59 -33.91
C PRO A 299 -12.48 9.21 -35.24
N LEU A 300 -11.95 9.78 -36.34
CA LEU A 300 -12.35 9.47 -37.72
C LEU A 300 -12.62 7.96 -37.89
N ALA A 301 -13.82 7.65 -38.39
CA ALA A 301 -14.33 6.30 -38.58
C ALA A 301 -13.28 5.37 -39.21
N GLY A 302 -12.69 4.48 -38.39
CA GLY A 302 -11.70 3.51 -38.87
C GLY A 302 -10.75 3.01 -37.79
N THR A 303 -10.39 3.84 -36.80
CA THR A 303 -9.59 3.41 -35.64
C THR A 303 -10.50 3.24 -34.43
N ARG A 304 -11.24 2.12 -34.37
CA ARG A 304 -11.89 1.67 -33.13
C ARG A 304 -10.81 1.52 -32.05
N ARG A 305 -10.61 2.55 -31.22
CA ARG A 305 -10.12 2.33 -29.85
C ARG A 305 -11.17 1.43 -29.19
N LYS A 306 -10.89 0.12 -29.12
CA LYS A 306 -11.58 -0.82 -28.22
C LYS A 306 -11.45 -0.23 -26.80
N GLY A 307 -12.44 0.54 -26.35
CA GLY A 307 -12.45 1.10 -25.00
C GLY A 307 -13.22 2.41 -24.79
N ALA A 308 -13.68 3.11 -25.84
CA ALA A 308 -14.28 4.44 -25.70
C ALA A 308 -15.78 4.53 -26.03
N ALA A 309 -16.55 3.45 -25.84
CA ALA A 309 -18.01 3.47 -26.02
C ALA A 309 -18.68 2.79 -24.84
N GLY A 310 -19.08 3.58 -23.85
CA GLY A 310 -19.84 3.14 -22.69
C GLY A 310 -19.76 4.20 -21.61
N ASN A 311 -20.92 4.66 -21.15
CA ASN A 311 -21.13 5.67 -20.11
C ASN A 311 -20.69 5.19 -18.70
N GLY A 312 -19.61 4.41 -18.61
CA GLY A 312 -19.04 3.87 -17.39
C GLY A 312 -17.53 4.01 -17.47
N GLY A 313 -16.99 4.99 -16.75
CA GLY A 313 -15.54 5.10 -16.55
C GLY A 313 -14.97 3.79 -16.02
N ASN A 314 -13.67 3.56 -16.23
CA ASN A 314 -12.99 2.40 -15.67
C ASN A 314 -13.23 2.37 -14.15
N ILE A 315 -13.87 1.32 -13.63
CA ILE A 315 -14.20 1.18 -12.21
C ILE A 315 -12.95 1.32 -11.32
N GLN A 316 -11.77 0.98 -11.84
CA GLN A 316 -10.47 1.15 -11.17
C GLN A 316 -10.12 2.62 -10.87
N GLU A 317 -10.72 3.55 -11.59
CA GLU A 317 -10.54 5.00 -11.39
C GLU A 317 -11.57 5.57 -10.40
N GLN A 318 -12.56 4.77 -10.00
CA GLN A 318 -13.61 5.16 -9.07
C GLN A 318 -13.22 4.81 -7.62
N PRO A 319 -13.71 5.57 -6.62
CA PRO A 319 -13.42 5.28 -5.21
C PRO A 319 -14.00 3.93 -4.74
N GLU A 320 -15.05 3.43 -5.38
CA GLU A 320 -15.65 2.12 -5.07
C GLU A 320 -14.65 0.96 -5.25
N PHE A 321 -13.57 1.16 -6.01
CA PHE A 321 -12.47 0.20 -6.14
C PHE A 321 -11.64 0.02 -4.85
N MET A 322 -11.87 0.81 -3.80
CA MET A 322 -11.34 0.54 -2.47
C MET A 322 -11.92 -0.74 -1.86
N LEU A 323 -13.16 -1.10 -2.22
CA LEU A 323 -13.89 -2.18 -1.57
C LEU A 323 -13.24 -3.56 -1.72
N PRO A 324 -12.79 -4.01 -2.91
CA PRO A 324 -12.07 -5.29 -3.03
C PRO A 324 -10.82 -5.33 -2.15
N HIS A 325 -10.10 -4.22 -2.07
CA HIS A 325 -8.88 -4.12 -1.26
C HIS A 325 -9.18 -4.21 0.24
N LEU A 326 -10.26 -3.59 0.72
CA LEU A 326 -10.68 -3.78 2.10
C LEU A 326 -11.09 -5.23 2.37
N LEU A 327 -11.87 -5.85 1.47
CA LEU A 327 -12.30 -7.24 1.64
C LEU A 327 -11.10 -8.20 1.71
N TYR A 328 -10.05 -7.93 0.91
CA TYR A 328 -8.77 -8.63 0.99
C TYR A 328 -8.09 -8.47 2.35
N LEU A 329 -8.02 -7.25 2.88
CA LEU A 329 -7.45 -7.00 4.21
C LEU A 329 -8.26 -7.70 5.32
N LEU A 330 -9.59 -7.64 5.26
CA LEU A 330 -10.47 -8.23 6.27
C LEU A 330 -10.44 -9.75 6.25
N ALA A 331 -10.37 -10.36 5.07
CA ALA A 331 -10.29 -11.82 4.93
C ALA A 331 -8.99 -12.42 5.48
N LEU A 332 -7.90 -11.64 5.41
CA LEU A 332 -6.56 -12.00 5.93
C LEU A 332 -6.26 -11.39 7.29
N HIS A 333 -7.25 -10.78 7.94
CA HIS A 333 -7.09 -10.23 9.28
C HIS A 333 -6.92 -11.38 10.28
N PRO A 334 -5.97 -11.28 11.24
CA PRO A 334 -5.72 -12.35 12.21
C PRO A 334 -6.99 -12.72 13.00
N ASP A 335 -7.77 -11.70 13.40
CA ASP A 335 -9.04 -11.90 14.12
C ASP A 335 -10.25 -12.26 13.24
N CYS A 336 -10.07 -12.53 11.94
CA CYS A 336 -11.21 -12.84 11.08
C CYS A 336 -11.78 -14.23 11.42
N PRO A 337 -13.05 -14.32 11.85
CA PRO A 337 -13.62 -15.60 12.27
C PRO A 337 -13.75 -16.55 11.08
N ASP A 338 -13.54 -17.84 11.35
CA ASP A 338 -13.80 -18.90 10.39
C ASP A 338 -15.31 -19.03 10.13
N GLN A 339 -15.69 -19.45 8.91
CA GLN A 339 -17.11 -19.64 8.58
C GLN A 339 -17.80 -20.61 9.56
N ASP A 340 -17.10 -21.66 9.98
CA ASP A 340 -17.63 -22.66 10.91
C ASP A 340 -17.89 -22.09 12.31
N ALA A 341 -17.10 -21.11 12.77
CA ALA A 341 -17.33 -20.43 14.04
C ALA A 341 -18.60 -19.57 14.01
N VAL A 342 -18.91 -18.97 12.86
CA VAL A 342 -20.10 -18.13 12.64
C VAL A 342 -21.35 -18.98 12.37
N CYS A 343 -21.22 -20.13 11.70
CA CYS A 343 -22.33 -21.04 11.41
C CYS A 343 -22.65 -22.00 12.57
N GLY A 344 -21.63 -22.49 13.28
CA GLY A 344 -21.79 -23.40 14.43
C GLY A 344 -22.58 -22.77 15.58
N SER A 345 -22.38 -21.47 15.81
CA SER A 345 -23.18 -20.65 16.73
C SER A 345 -24.65 -20.49 16.31
N GLN A 346 -24.98 -20.65 15.02
CA GLN A 346 -26.37 -20.64 14.55
C GLN A 346 -27.04 -22.03 14.56
N GLN A 347 -26.26 -23.11 14.60
CA GLN A 347 -26.75 -24.48 14.45
C GLN A 347 -26.94 -25.25 15.77
N GLN A 348 -26.36 -24.77 16.87
CA GLN A 348 -26.51 -25.42 18.18
C GLN A 348 -27.83 -25.15 18.91
N ASP A 349 -28.63 -24.16 18.50
CA ASP A 349 -29.88 -23.80 19.19
C ASP A 349 -31.14 -24.08 18.37
N SER A 350 -31.56 -25.36 18.38
CA SER A 350 -32.99 -25.70 18.27
C SER A 350 -33.65 -25.81 19.67
N ALA A 351 -32.97 -25.36 20.72
CA ALA A 351 -33.43 -25.43 22.10
C ALA A 351 -33.15 -24.14 22.90
N GLY A 352 -33.64 -22.99 22.42
CA GLY A 352 -34.21 -21.97 23.29
C GLY A 352 -33.28 -21.15 24.22
N GLU A 353 -31.98 -21.01 23.96
CA GLU A 353 -31.16 -20.01 24.66
C GLU A 353 -30.84 -18.80 23.77
N ALA A 354 -31.16 -17.60 24.26
CA ALA A 354 -31.03 -16.34 23.54
C ALA A 354 -29.57 -15.83 23.42
N GLY A 355 -28.56 -16.68 23.63
CA GLY A 355 -27.15 -16.29 23.78
C GLY A 355 -26.26 -16.51 22.54
N ALA A 356 -26.52 -17.54 21.72
CA ALA A 356 -25.60 -17.91 20.65
C ALA A 356 -25.59 -16.92 19.46
N GLY A 357 -26.69 -16.22 19.22
CA GLY A 357 -26.76 -15.13 18.23
C GLY A 357 -25.92 -13.91 18.62
N ASP A 358 -25.82 -13.63 19.92
CA ASP A 358 -25.07 -12.48 20.44
C ASP A 358 -23.56 -12.69 20.31
N GLU A 359 -23.07 -13.92 20.44
CA GLU A 359 -21.64 -14.25 20.28
C GLU A 359 -21.16 -14.11 18.82
N ALA A 360 -21.91 -14.67 17.86
CA ALA A 360 -21.60 -14.51 16.44
C ALA A 360 -21.61 -13.03 16.01
N GLN A 361 -22.57 -12.27 16.55
CA GLN A 361 -22.67 -10.84 16.30
C GLN A 361 -21.51 -10.06 16.94
N ALA A 362 -21.07 -10.44 18.14
CA ALA A 362 -19.92 -9.85 18.81
C ALA A 362 -18.61 -10.07 18.04
N LEU A 363 -18.39 -11.28 17.51
CA LEU A 363 -17.22 -11.60 16.69
C LEU A 363 -17.18 -10.80 15.38
N LEU A 364 -18.34 -10.58 14.75
CA LEU A 364 -18.44 -9.83 13.50
C LEU A 364 -18.49 -8.31 13.69
N ALA A 365 -18.75 -7.80 14.90
CA ALA A 365 -18.93 -6.38 15.17
C ALA A 365 -17.74 -5.51 14.73
N PRO A 366 -16.46 -5.88 14.97
CA PRO A 366 -15.31 -5.14 14.46
C PRO A 366 -15.28 -5.07 12.92
N PHE A 367 -15.62 -6.17 12.25
CA PHE A 367 -15.65 -6.25 10.79
C PHE A 367 -16.78 -5.41 10.19
N VAL A 368 -17.95 -5.41 10.83
CA VAL A 368 -19.05 -4.51 10.48
C VAL A 368 -18.61 -3.06 10.61
N ALA A 369 -17.93 -2.70 11.70
CA ALA A 369 -17.42 -1.34 11.93
C ALA A 369 -16.44 -0.89 10.85
N MET A 370 -15.50 -1.76 10.46
CA MET A 370 -14.53 -1.49 9.39
C MET A 370 -15.20 -1.41 8.01
N LEU A 371 -16.18 -2.26 7.72
CA LEU A 371 -16.96 -2.18 6.49
C LEU A 371 -17.78 -0.88 6.43
N GLN A 372 -18.44 -0.51 7.53
CA GLN A 372 -19.17 0.75 7.65
C GLN A 372 -18.25 1.95 7.46
N ALA A 373 -17.03 1.91 8.02
CA ALA A 373 -16.02 2.96 7.87
C ALA A 373 -15.75 3.33 6.42
N LEU A 374 -15.76 2.33 5.52
CA LEU A 374 -15.54 2.51 4.10
C LEU A 374 -16.83 2.81 3.33
N LEU A 375 -17.89 2.05 3.61
CA LEU A 375 -19.14 2.08 2.85
C LEU A 375 -19.92 3.36 3.08
N GLU A 376 -19.89 3.95 4.28
CA GLU A 376 -20.57 5.21 4.56
C GLU A 376 -20.03 6.37 3.70
N PRO A 377 -18.72 6.67 3.66
CA PRO A 377 -18.17 7.65 2.71
C PRO A 377 -18.52 7.34 1.25
N LEU A 378 -18.49 6.07 0.83
CA LEU A 378 -18.83 5.70 -0.56
C LEU A 378 -20.30 5.96 -0.88
N LEU A 379 -21.23 5.62 0.02
CA LEU A 379 -22.66 5.77 -0.23
C LEU A 379 -23.16 7.21 0.00
N LEU A 380 -22.58 7.92 0.98
CA LEU A 380 -23.12 9.18 1.50
C LEU A 380 -22.35 10.42 1.05
N ALA A 381 -21.10 10.30 0.58
CA ALA A 381 -20.38 11.47 0.10
C ALA A 381 -21.09 12.06 -1.12
N ALA A 382 -21.63 13.27 -0.99
CA ALA A 382 -22.34 13.95 -2.06
C ALA A 382 -21.42 14.11 -3.29
N HIS A 383 -21.93 13.75 -4.48
CA HIS A 383 -21.45 14.38 -5.70
C HIS A 383 -21.73 15.88 -5.59
N ALA A 384 -20.74 16.72 -5.90
CA ALA A 384 -20.87 18.17 -5.89
C ALA A 384 -22.16 18.60 -6.61
N GLY A 385 -23.22 18.92 -5.86
CA GLY A 385 -24.48 19.45 -6.38
C GLY A 385 -25.77 18.63 -6.19
N GLY A 386 -25.80 17.49 -5.51
CA GLY A 386 -27.05 16.71 -5.32
C GLY A 386 -27.45 16.44 -3.86
N SER A 387 -28.77 16.41 -3.59
CA SER A 387 -29.37 15.93 -2.34
C SER A 387 -28.91 14.50 -2.02
N GLY A 388 -28.38 14.26 -0.81
CA GLY A 388 -27.70 13.03 -0.43
C GLY A 388 -28.57 11.76 -0.42
N HIS A 389 -29.89 11.89 -0.25
CA HIS A 389 -30.79 10.74 -0.08
C HIS A 389 -30.94 9.88 -1.35
N THR A 390 -31.00 10.50 -2.54
CA THR A 390 -31.17 9.76 -3.81
C THR A 390 -29.87 9.15 -4.32
N GLN A 391 -28.71 9.56 -3.80
CA GLN A 391 -27.41 9.09 -4.28
C GLN A 391 -26.99 7.73 -3.70
N ALA A 392 -27.25 7.50 -2.42
CA ALA A 392 -26.91 6.23 -1.76
C ALA A 392 -27.61 5.05 -2.44
N ALA A 393 -28.90 5.19 -2.75
CA ALA A 393 -29.67 4.17 -3.46
C ALA A 393 -29.17 3.94 -4.89
N ALA A 394 -28.68 4.98 -5.57
CA ALA A 394 -28.15 4.89 -6.95
C ALA A 394 -26.79 4.18 -7.02
N LEU A 395 -25.96 4.27 -5.97
CA LEU A 395 -24.63 3.65 -5.92
C LEU A 395 -24.64 2.20 -5.44
N LEU A 396 -25.68 1.79 -4.72
CA LEU A 396 -25.81 0.43 -4.18
C LEU A 396 -25.65 -0.68 -5.25
N PRO A 397 -26.22 -0.59 -6.46
CA PRO A 397 -26.03 -1.61 -7.49
C PRO A 397 -24.57 -1.76 -7.94
N THR A 398 -23.83 -0.66 -8.00
CA THR A 398 -22.39 -0.66 -8.34
C THR A 398 -21.59 -1.37 -7.27
N LEU A 399 -21.83 -1.05 -5.98
CA LEU A 399 -21.16 -1.71 -4.86
C LEU A 399 -21.49 -3.20 -4.80
N LYS A 400 -22.76 -3.59 -4.97
CA LYS A 400 -23.17 -5.00 -5.04
C LYS A 400 -22.46 -5.74 -6.16
N ARG A 401 -22.23 -5.11 -7.33
CA ARG A 401 -21.47 -5.73 -8.43
C ARG A 401 -20.00 -5.93 -8.07
N VAL A 402 -19.37 -4.94 -7.43
CA VAL A 402 -17.99 -5.05 -6.96
C VAL A 402 -17.86 -6.20 -5.95
N LEU A 403 -18.79 -6.30 -4.99
CA LEU A 403 -18.87 -7.39 -4.02
C LEU A 403 -19.04 -8.76 -4.71
N GLN A 404 -19.98 -8.87 -5.64
CA GLN A 404 -20.20 -10.11 -6.41
C GLN A 404 -18.97 -10.51 -7.23
N SER A 405 -18.31 -9.53 -7.86
CA SER A 405 -17.11 -9.78 -8.66
C SER A 405 -15.92 -10.20 -7.79
N THR A 406 -15.85 -9.72 -6.54
CA THR A 406 -14.83 -10.13 -5.56
C THR A 406 -15.14 -11.51 -4.99
N LYS A 407 -16.42 -11.82 -4.75
CA LYS A 407 -16.87 -13.10 -4.19
C LYS A 407 -16.53 -14.32 -5.06
N VAL A 408 -16.44 -14.13 -6.39
CA VAL A 408 -16.09 -15.19 -7.37
C VAL A 408 -14.59 -15.31 -7.65
N THR A 409 -13.76 -14.77 -6.75
CA THR A 409 -12.30 -14.90 -6.81
C THR A 409 -11.79 -15.75 -5.66
N CYS A 410 -10.67 -16.41 -5.90
CA CYS A 410 -9.90 -17.17 -4.92
C CYS A 410 -8.72 -16.35 -4.41
N LEU A 411 -8.38 -16.63 -3.16
CA LEU A 411 -7.10 -16.29 -2.54
C LEU A 411 -6.12 -17.48 -2.65
N ALA A 412 -4.98 -17.38 -1.98
CA ALA A 412 -3.92 -18.39 -2.04
C ALA A 412 -4.37 -19.75 -1.45
N ASP A 413 -5.26 -19.72 -0.47
CA ASP A 413 -5.81 -20.86 0.25
C ASP A 413 -7.34 -20.80 0.34
N GLU A 414 -7.95 -21.97 0.58
CA GLU A 414 -9.41 -22.13 0.63
C GLU A 414 -10.03 -21.44 1.86
N ASP A 415 -9.33 -21.43 3.00
CA ASP A 415 -9.83 -20.84 4.24
C ASP A 415 -9.97 -19.31 4.09
N SER A 416 -8.93 -18.65 3.59
CA SER A 416 -8.97 -17.23 3.26
C SER A 416 -10.02 -16.91 2.19
N THR A 417 -10.23 -17.82 1.23
CA THR A 417 -11.28 -17.68 0.22
C THR A 417 -12.68 -17.76 0.85
N ALA A 418 -12.89 -18.64 1.82
CA ALA A 418 -14.14 -18.72 2.58
C ALA A 418 -14.37 -17.44 3.41
N LYS A 419 -13.34 -16.92 4.09
CA LYS A 419 -13.38 -15.65 4.82
C LYS A 419 -13.70 -14.47 3.89
N MET A 420 -13.10 -14.42 2.71
CA MET A 420 -13.41 -13.41 1.68
C MET A 420 -14.88 -13.44 1.27
N ARG A 421 -15.45 -14.63 1.05
CA ARG A 421 -16.87 -14.79 0.70
C ARG A 421 -17.78 -14.31 1.83
N LEU A 422 -17.44 -14.63 3.09
CA LEU A 422 -18.14 -14.13 4.28
C LEU A 422 -18.10 -12.60 4.34
N MET A 423 -16.92 -11.99 4.13
CA MET A 423 -16.77 -10.53 4.12
C MET A 423 -17.56 -9.87 2.98
N CYS A 424 -17.67 -10.52 1.81
CA CYS A 424 -18.50 -10.02 0.71
C CYS A 424 -20.01 -10.01 1.05
N ASP A 425 -20.48 -11.05 1.76
CA ASP A 425 -21.87 -11.14 2.20
C ASP A 425 -22.16 -10.13 3.30
N LEU A 426 -21.25 -9.99 4.26
CA LEU A 426 -21.33 -8.97 5.31
C LEU A 426 -21.34 -7.55 4.72
N GLY A 427 -20.44 -7.27 3.77
CA GLY A 427 -20.39 -5.97 3.07
C GLY A 427 -21.68 -5.67 2.30
N SER A 428 -22.30 -6.69 1.70
CA SER A 428 -23.60 -6.54 1.03
C SER A 428 -24.72 -6.18 2.00
N ALA A 429 -24.75 -6.82 3.17
CA ALA A 429 -25.72 -6.55 4.23
C ALA A 429 -25.53 -5.15 4.82
N VAL A 430 -24.28 -4.75 5.13
CA VAL A 430 -23.94 -3.43 5.65
C VAL A 430 -24.33 -2.32 4.66
N ALA A 431 -23.99 -2.47 3.37
CA ALA A 431 -24.36 -1.49 2.36
C ALA A 431 -25.88 -1.32 2.24
N ALA A 432 -26.64 -2.42 2.29
CA ALA A 432 -28.10 -2.36 2.30
C ALA A 432 -28.64 -1.67 3.55
N ALA A 433 -28.11 -1.99 4.73
CA ALA A 433 -28.52 -1.38 5.99
C ALA A 433 -28.29 0.14 6.01
N ILE A 434 -27.15 0.62 5.51
CA ILE A 434 -26.87 2.07 5.35
C ILE A 434 -27.92 2.71 4.43
N VAL A 435 -28.18 2.13 3.26
CA VAL A 435 -29.16 2.69 2.31
C VAL A 435 -30.58 2.70 2.91
N THR A 436 -30.98 1.67 3.64
CA THR A 436 -32.29 1.61 4.31
C THR A 436 -32.40 2.66 5.42
N ARG A 437 -31.34 2.85 6.22
CA ARG A 437 -31.30 3.89 7.27
C ARG A 437 -31.51 5.29 6.69
N GLU A 438 -30.95 5.56 5.51
CA GLU A 438 -31.00 6.89 4.89
C GLU A 438 -32.21 7.13 3.96
N ASN A 439 -32.93 6.07 3.55
CA ASN A 439 -34.08 6.13 2.64
C ASN A 439 -35.42 5.89 3.34
N THR A 440 -35.69 6.61 4.43
CA THR A 440 -37.01 6.64 5.06
C THR A 440 -38.04 7.31 4.13
N GLY A 441 -38.59 6.57 3.15
CA GLY A 441 -39.78 7.01 2.41
C GLY A 441 -39.85 6.75 0.90
N SER A 442 -38.85 6.14 0.24
CA SER A 442 -39.02 5.73 -1.16
C SER A 442 -38.27 4.44 -1.50
N PRO A 443 -38.86 3.53 -2.31
CA PRO A 443 -38.18 2.32 -2.74
C PRO A 443 -36.96 2.68 -3.62
N PRO A 444 -35.85 1.94 -3.51
CA PRO A 444 -34.67 2.20 -4.34
C PRO A 444 -35.04 2.06 -5.83
N PRO A 445 -34.53 2.93 -6.71
CA PRO A 445 -34.78 2.82 -8.14
C PRO A 445 -34.24 1.48 -8.67
N ALA A 446 -34.95 0.91 -9.65
CA ALA A 446 -34.53 -0.32 -10.31
C ALA A 446 -33.14 -0.14 -10.94
N ALA A 447 -32.20 -1.02 -10.61
CA ALA A 447 -30.83 -0.95 -11.11
C ALA A 447 -30.81 -1.09 -12.64
N PRO A 448 -30.14 -0.20 -13.39
CA PRO A 448 -29.91 -0.43 -14.80
C PRO A 448 -29.00 -1.65 -14.98
N PRO A 449 -29.26 -2.52 -15.98
CA PRO A 449 -28.37 -3.63 -16.29
C PRO A 449 -27.05 -3.07 -16.81
N SER A 450 -25.99 -3.18 -16.03
CA SER A 450 -24.63 -2.93 -16.52
C SER A 450 -23.90 -4.27 -16.62
N GLN A 451 -23.56 -4.61 -17.86
CA GLN A 451 -23.04 -5.91 -18.32
C GLN A 451 -21.51 -6.02 -18.25
N VAL A 452 -20.82 -5.16 -17.48
CA VAL A 452 -19.36 -5.13 -17.45
C VAL A 452 -18.84 -5.70 -16.13
N ALA A 453 -18.14 -6.83 -16.20
CA ALA A 453 -17.44 -7.43 -15.06
C ALA A 453 -16.33 -6.50 -14.53
N VAL A 454 -16.17 -6.43 -13.21
CA VAL A 454 -15.10 -5.64 -12.58
C VAL A 454 -13.78 -6.40 -12.72
N VAL A 455 -12.78 -5.77 -13.37
CA VAL A 455 -11.44 -6.35 -13.50
C VAL A 455 -10.63 -6.06 -12.24
N LEU A 456 -10.40 -7.09 -11.43
CA LEU A 456 -9.64 -7.02 -10.18
C LEU A 456 -8.14 -7.22 -10.42
N PRO A 457 -7.26 -6.69 -9.55
CA PRO A 457 -5.82 -6.83 -9.70
C PRO A 457 -5.37 -8.29 -9.50
N ARG A 458 -4.74 -8.86 -10.53
CA ARG A 458 -4.27 -10.27 -10.50
C ARG A 458 -3.20 -10.57 -9.46
N SER A 459 -2.53 -9.54 -8.94
CA SER A 459 -1.56 -9.68 -7.85
C SER A 459 -2.22 -10.06 -6.51
N LEU A 460 -3.52 -9.86 -6.37
CA LEU A 460 -4.27 -10.14 -5.15
C LEU A 460 -5.42 -11.15 -5.37
N PHE A 461 -6.00 -11.20 -6.57
CA PHE A 461 -7.19 -12.00 -6.85
C PHE A 461 -6.96 -12.96 -8.03
N ILE A 462 -7.21 -14.24 -7.81
CA ILE A 462 -7.17 -15.30 -8.82
C ILE A 462 -8.61 -15.64 -9.19
N MET A 463 -8.94 -15.85 -10.48
CA MET A 463 -10.30 -16.25 -10.85
C MET A 463 -10.50 -17.76 -10.68
N ASP A 464 -11.62 -18.18 -10.05
CA ASP A 464 -11.92 -19.58 -9.67
C ASP A 464 -11.78 -20.57 -10.85
N HIS A 465 -12.18 -20.17 -12.07
CA HIS A 465 -12.09 -21.03 -13.26
C HIS A 465 -10.66 -21.22 -13.78
N LEU A 466 -9.72 -20.37 -13.37
CA LEU A 466 -8.28 -20.51 -13.64
C LEU A 466 -7.56 -21.28 -12.52
N ALA A 467 -8.09 -21.26 -11.30
CA ALA A 467 -7.54 -21.98 -10.15
C ALA A 467 -7.66 -23.52 -10.30
N HIS A 468 -8.69 -24.00 -11.01
CA HIS A 468 -8.91 -25.43 -11.28
C HIS A 468 -8.43 -25.91 -12.65
N ALA A 469 -7.68 -25.09 -13.40
CA ALA A 469 -7.05 -25.57 -14.62
C ALA A 469 -5.95 -26.60 -14.28
N PRO A 470 -5.90 -27.77 -14.95
CA PRO A 470 -4.85 -28.75 -14.70
C PRO A 470 -3.48 -28.10 -14.89
N LYS A 471 -2.59 -28.26 -13.90
CA LYS A 471 -1.25 -27.66 -13.78
C LYS A 471 -0.28 -27.95 -14.97
N GLY A 472 -0.75 -28.59 -16.05
CA GLY A 472 0.02 -28.97 -17.23
C GLY A 472 -0.31 -28.22 -18.52
N VAL A 473 -1.19 -27.22 -18.53
CA VAL A 473 -1.59 -26.52 -19.79
C VAL A 473 -1.20 -25.03 -19.82
N LEU A 474 -0.76 -24.44 -18.71
CA LEU A 474 -0.16 -23.11 -18.71
C LEU A 474 1.36 -23.25 -18.81
N GLY A 475 1.84 -23.32 -20.05
CA GLY A 475 3.25 -23.21 -20.37
C GLY A 475 3.86 -21.96 -19.74
N VAL A 476 5.08 -22.14 -19.25
CA VAL A 476 5.93 -21.21 -18.48
C VAL A 476 6.36 -19.95 -19.30
N GLU A 477 5.67 -19.60 -20.39
CA GLU A 477 6.06 -18.49 -21.28
C GLU A 477 4.84 -17.68 -21.76
N ALA A 478 4.27 -16.88 -20.87
CA ALA A 478 3.50 -15.65 -21.16
C ALA A 478 2.98 -15.16 -19.79
N VAL A 479 3.52 -14.15 -19.13
CA VAL A 479 3.47 -12.74 -19.52
C VAL A 479 4.58 -12.03 -18.74
N ALA A 480 5.77 -11.93 -19.36
CA ALA A 480 6.87 -11.04 -18.96
C ALA A 480 6.84 -9.71 -19.73
N GLY A 481 5.72 -9.36 -20.35
CA GLY A 481 5.50 -8.05 -20.97
C GLY A 481 4.34 -7.38 -20.26
N TRP A 482 4.26 -6.05 -20.27
CA TRP A 482 3.41 -5.23 -19.40
C TRP A 482 4.06 -4.97 -18.03
N HIS A 483 5.26 -4.40 -18.10
CA HIS A 483 5.80 -3.51 -17.08
C HIS A 483 5.07 -2.17 -17.09
#